data_AF-A0A397IUL5-F1
#
_entry.id   AF-A0A397IUL5-F1
#
_cell.length_a   1.000
_cell.length_b   1.000
_cell.length_c   1.000
_cell.angle_alpha   90.00
_cell.angle_beta   90.00
_cell.angle_gamma   90.00
#
_symmetry.space_group_name_H-M   'P 1'
#
loop_
_entity.id
_entity.type
_entity.pdbx_description
1 polymer ?
#
loop_
_entity_poly.entity_id
_entity_poly.type
_entity_poly.pdbx_seq_one_letter_code
_entity_poly.pdbx_strand_id
1 'polypeptide(L)'
;MQNIMQLDSSYHTNKRKRTASEAFDDKFDYLYGIVSTATDWHFIMYTPEKIYCTKATYNVPLTEDILEDDAELRRNLKKVMGLLKDRTNVDDSPASKRARTEKYIKKQK
;
A
#
# COMPACT_ATOMS: atom_id res chain seq x y z
N MET A 1 11.34 -1.49 15.22
CA MET A 1 10.73 -2.84 15.15
C MET A 1 9.20 -2.81 15.28
N GLN A 2 8.61 -1.92 16.07
CA GLN A 2 7.15 -1.85 16.31
C GLN A 2 6.30 -1.84 15.02
N ASN A 3 6.65 -1.02 14.03
CA ASN A 3 5.88 -0.91 12.77
C ASN A 3 5.89 -2.21 11.94
N ILE A 4 6.98 -2.99 11.98
CA ILE A 4 7.09 -4.26 11.26
C ILE A 4 6.22 -5.33 11.93
N MET A 5 6.22 -5.38 13.26
CA MET A 5 5.38 -6.31 14.02
C MET A 5 3.88 -6.04 13.80
N GLN A 6 3.49 -4.76 13.74
CA GLN A 6 2.11 -4.37 13.41
C GLN A 6 1.72 -4.78 11.98
N LEU A 7 2.65 -4.62 11.03
CA LEU A 7 2.44 -5.03 9.63
C LEU A 7 2.21 -6.54 9.51
N ASP A 8 3.03 -7.34 10.19
CA ASP A 8 2.92 -8.81 10.14
C ASP A 8 1.64 -9.33 10.83
N SER A 9 1.26 -8.73 11.96
CA SER A 9 -0.01 -9.04 12.63
C SER A 9 -1.22 -8.67 11.76
N SER A 10 -1.16 -7.55 11.05
CA SER A 10 -2.21 -7.11 10.12
C SER A 10 -2.37 -8.06 8.94
N TYR A 11 -1.26 -8.56 8.40
CA TYR A 11 -1.25 -9.55 7.32
C TYR A 11 -2.00 -10.83 7.72
N HIS A 12 -1.67 -11.40 8.88
CA HIS A 12 -2.34 -12.59 9.39
C HIS A 12 -3.83 -12.35 9.69
N THR A 13 -4.16 -11.18 10.25
CA THR A 13 -5.56 -10.80 10.52
C THR A 13 -6.38 -10.69 9.24
N ASN A 14 -5.81 -10.09 8.19
CA ASN A 14 -6.48 -9.99 6.88
C ASN A 14 -6.62 -11.35 6.21
N LYS A 15 -5.61 -12.23 6.33
CA LYS A 15 -5.70 -13.61 5.82
C LYS A 15 -6.86 -14.38 6.46
N ARG A 16 -7.10 -14.19 7.75
CA ARG A 16 -8.22 -14.83 8.49
C ARG A 16 -9.61 -14.32 8.11
N LYS A 17 -9.72 -13.09 7.58
CA LYS A 17 -11.00 -12.48 7.18
C LYS A 17 -11.49 -12.90 5.79
N ARG A 18 -10.77 -13.79 5.11
CA ARG A 18 -11.05 -14.18 3.73
C ARG A 18 -12.16 -15.20 3.63
N THR A 19 -12.87 -15.14 2.52
CA THR A 19 -13.84 -16.16 2.13
C THR A 19 -13.13 -17.39 1.58
N ALA A 20 -13.77 -18.57 1.67
CA ALA A 20 -13.17 -19.83 1.22
C ALA A 20 -12.73 -19.78 -0.25
N SER A 21 -13.44 -19.05 -1.12
CA SER A 21 -13.09 -18.84 -2.53
C SER A 21 -11.78 -18.08 -2.75
N GLU A 22 -11.35 -17.25 -1.79
CA GLU A 22 -10.10 -16.48 -1.84
C GLU A 22 -8.93 -17.21 -1.18
N ALA A 23 -9.20 -18.25 -0.39
CA ALA A 23 -8.20 -19.00 0.37
C ALA A 23 -7.45 -20.05 -0.48
N PHE A 24 -8.00 -20.46 -1.62
CA PHE A 24 -7.40 -21.46 -2.52
C PHE A 24 -6.47 -20.86 -3.59
N ASP A 25 -6.34 -19.53 -3.67
CA ASP A 25 -5.36 -18.84 -4.51
C ASP A 25 -4.41 -18.00 -3.65
N ASP A 26 -3.61 -18.70 -2.87
CA ASP A 26 -2.80 -18.25 -1.74
C ASP A 26 -1.42 -17.69 -2.11
N LYS A 27 -1.04 -17.74 -3.39
CA LYS A 27 0.35 -17.46 -3.80
C LYS A 27 0.68 -15.97 -3.90
N PHE A 28 -0.31 -15.07 -3.87
CA PHE A 28 -0.12 -13.63 -4.10
C PHE A 28 -0.81 -12.75 -3.07
N ASP A 29 -0.67 -13.15 -1.80
CA ASP A 29 -1.08 -12.36 -0.66
C ASP A 29 -0.06 -11.29 -0.34
N TYR A 30 -0.36 -10.07 -0.78
CA TYR A 30 0.39 -8.89 -0.38
C TYR A 30 -0.51 -7.88 0.33
N LEU A 31 0.07 -7.14 1.26
CA LEU A 31 -0.55 -5.96 1.86
C LEU A 31 0.03 -4.71 1.22
N TYR A 32 -0.83 -3.81 0.72
CA TYR A 32 -0.41 -2.47 0.34
C TYR A 32 -0.51 -1.53 1.54
N GLY A 33 0.49 -0.67 1.68
CA GLY A 33 0.54 0.31 2.76
C GLY A 33 1.27 1.57 2.37
N ILE A 34 1.26 2.54 3.27
CA ILE A 34 2.02 3.77 3.17
C ILE A 34 2.93 3.85 4.39
N VAL A 35 4.19 4.20 4.15
CA VAL A 35 5.15 4.56 5.19
C VAL A 35 5.51 6.02 4.98
N SER A 36 5.46 6.82 6.05
CA SER A 36 5.81 8.24 6.00
C SER A 36 6.92 8.56 7.00
N THR A 37 7.84 9.44 6.60
CA THR A 37 8.89 10.05 7.45
C THR A 37 8.53 11.50 7.81
N ALA A 38 7.23 11.78 7.98
CA ALA A 38 6.61 13.10 8.10
C ALA A 38 6.60 13.90 6.79
N THR A 39 7.76 14.09 6.14
CA THR A 39 7.86 14.84 4.87
C THR A 39 7.58 13.98 3.66
N ASP A 40 8.18 12.78 3.64
CA ASP A 40 8.16 11.89 2.50
C ASP A 40 7.22 10.73 2.77
N TRP A 41 6.43 10.38 1.77
CA TRP A 41 5.45 9.30 1.81
C TRP A 41 5.81 8.29 0.72
N HIS A 42 5.95 7.04 1.14
CA HIS A 42 6.32 5.93 0.29
C HIS A 42 5.21 4.88 0.28
N PHE A 43 4.87 4.38 -0.91
CA PHE A 43 3.98 3.25 -1.01
C PHE A 43 4.78 1.96 -0.87
N ILE A 44 4.30 1.06 -0.01
CA ILE A 44 4.89 -0.24 0.22
C ILE A 44 3.95 -1.36 -0.21
N MET A 45 4.54 -2.48 -0.61
CA MET A 45 3.89 -3.77 -0.79
C MET A 45 4.62 -4.78 0.08
N TYR A 46 3.93 -5.36 1.04
CA TYR A 46 4.45 -6.38 1.95
C TYR A 46 4.00 -7.75 1.49
N THR A 47 4.96 -8.65 1.28
CA THR A 47 4.74 -10.10 1.28
C THR A 47 5.46 -10.68 2.50
N PRO A 48 5.09 -11.89 2.97
CA PRO A 48 5.81 -12.56 4.07
C PRO A 48 7.32 -12.70 3.83
N GLU A 49 7.75 -12.69 2.56
CA GLU A 49 9.15 -12.82 2.18
C GLU A 49 9.89 -11.48 2.09
N LYS A 50 9.22 -10.41 1.60
CA LYS A 50 9.87 -9.13 1.26
C LYS A 50 8.95 -7.93 1.37
N ILE A 51 9.55 -6.79 1.71
CA ILE A 51 8.93 -5.46 1.59
C ILE A 51 9.45 -4.81 0.32
N TYR A 52 8.54 -4.44 -0.57
CA TYR A 52 8.82 -3.64 -1.76
C TYR A 52 8.40 -2.21 -1.52
N CYS A 53 9.25 -1.24 -1.90
CA CYS A 53 8.98 0.19 -1.76
C CYS A 53 8.95 0.85 -3.14
N THR A 54 8.05 1.80 -3.38
CA THR A 54 8.07 2.60 -4.61
C THR A 54 9.26 3.55 -4.62
N LYS A 55 9.95 3.61 -5.78
CA LYS A 55 11.03 4.59 -6.00
C LYS A 55 10.53 6.05 -6.03
N ALA A 56 9.25 6.26 -6.32
CA ALA A 56 8.65 7.59 -6.28
C ALA A 56 8.29 7.98 -4.85
N THR A 57 8.69 9.19 -4.47
CA THR A 57 8.34 9.82 -3.20
C THR A 57 7.18 10.79 -3.40
N TYR A 58 6.22 10.76 -2.48
CA TYR A 58 5.08 11.68 -2.47
C TYR A 58 5.20 12.59 -1.25
N ASN A 59 4.93 13.87 -1.42
CA ASN A 59 5.02 14.82 -0.33
C ASN A 59 3.62 15.34 -0.03
N VAL A 60 3.21 15.22 1.23
CA VAL A 60 2.03 15.88 1.77
C VAL A 60 2.57 16.80 2.85
N PRO A 61 2.91 18.06 2.52
CA PRO A 61 3.42 18.99 3.51
C PRO A 61 2.38 19.16 4.62
N LEU A 62 2.85 19.13 5.86
CA LEU A 62 2.08 19.38 7.07
C LEU A 62 2.65 20.65 7.70
N THR A 63 2.22 21.80 7.20
CA THR A 63 2.64 23.14 7.63
C THR A 63 1.55 23.78 8.50
N GLU A 64 1.91 24.77 9.32
CA GLU A 64 0.98 25.36 10.30
C GLU A 64 -0.21 26.10 9.64
N ASP A 65 0.00 26.65 8.44
CA ASP A 65 -1.02 27.33 7.62
C ASP A 65 -2.16 26.41 7.17
N ILE A 66 -1.95 25.09 7.21
CA ILE A 66 -3.02 24.10 6.93
C ILE A 66 -4.13 24.15 7.98
N LEU A 67 -3.84 24.67 9.19
CA LEU A 67 -4.86 24.89 10.21
C LEU A 67 -5.80 26.04 9.84
N GLU A 68 -5.37 26.93 8.95
CA GLU A 68 -6.15 28.07 8.47
C GLU A 68 -6.84 27.77 7.13
N ASP A 69 -6.17 27.07 6.20
CA ASP A 69 -6.74 26.58 4.95
C ASP A 69 -6.27 25.16 4.62
N ASP A 70 -7.19 24.19 4.69
CA ASP A 70 -6.90 22.77 4.42
C ASP A 70 -7.12 22.36 2.95
N ALA A 71 -7.43 23.29 2.05
CA ALA A 71 -7.74 22.97 0.65
C ALA A 71 -6.59 22.24 -0.07
N GLU A 72 -5.35 22.67 0.14
CA GLU A 72 -4.18 22.03 -0.43
C GLU A 72 -3.95 20.64 0.18
N LEU A 73 -4.07 20.51 1.51
CA LEU A 73 -3.99 19.22 2.20
C LEU A 73 -5.04 18.24 1.65
N ARG A 74 -6.30 18.66 1.53
CA ARG A 74 -7.38 17.83 0.97
C ARG A 74 -7.10 17.41 -0.47
N ARG A 75 -6.56 18.30 -1.29
CA ARG A 75 -6.19 18.00 -2.67
C ARG A 75 -5.07 16.95 -2.73
N ASN A 76 -4.05 17.10 -1.89
CA ASN A 76 -2.94 16.16 -1.80
C ASN A 76 -3.39 14.79 -1.26
N LEU A 77 -4.19 14.76 -0.19
CA LEU A 77 -4.80 13.53 0.34
C LEU A 77 -5.73 12.86 -0.66
N LYS A 78 -6.52 13.62 -1.43
CA LYS A 78 -7.37 13.07 -2.49
C LYS A 78 -6.55 12.41 -3.59
N LYS A 79 -5.37 12.96 -3.92
CA LYS A 79 -4.44 12.37 -4.88
C LYS A 79 -3.84 11.06 -4.34
N VAL A 80 -3.42 11.03 -3.07
CA VAL A 80 -2.92 9.81 -2.40
C VAL A 80 -4.01 8.73 -2.28
N MET A 81 -5.23 9.12 -1.90
CA MET A 81 -6.42 8.25 -1.88
C MET A 81 -6.76 7.74 -3.28
N GLY A 82 -6.63 8.57 -4.32
CA GLY A 82 -6.77 8.17 -5.72
C GLY A 82 -5.78 7.08 -6.11
N LEU A 83 -4.51 7.25 -5.75
CA LEU A 83 -3.47 6.24 -6.00
C LEU A 83 -3.70 4.93 -5.23
N LEU A 84 -4.29 5.00 -4.04
CA LEU A 84 -4.74 3.81 -3.31
C LEU A 84 -5.96 3.17 -4.00
N LYS A 85 -6.94 3.97 -4.42
CA LYS A 85 -8.15 3.49 -5.11
C LYS A 85 -7.85 2.87 -6.46
N ASP A 86 -6.94 3.46 -7.22
CA ASP A 86 -6.40 2.91 -8.47
C ASP A 86 -5.65 1.58 -8.24
N ARG A 87 -5.33 1.23 -6.97
CA ARG A 87 -4.79 -0.07 -6.59
C ARG A 87 -5.85 -1.03 -6.03
N THR A 88 -6.95 -0.53 -5.45
CA THR A 88 -8.05 -1.33 -4.89
C THR A 88 -9.18 -1.64 -5.89
N ASN A 89 -9.38 -0.83 -6.92
CA ASN A 89 -10.35 -1.07 -8.01
C ASN A 89 -9.73 -1.85 -9.19
N VAL A 90 -8.65 -2.57 -8.93
CA VAL A 90 -7.96 -3.35 -9.97
C VAL A 90 -8.46 -4.77 -9.88
N ASP A 91 -8.50 -5.46 -11.02
CA ASP A 91 -8.82 -6.89 -11.07
C ASP A 91 -8.03 -7.66 -10.00
N ASP A 92 -8.81 -8.21 -9.07
CA ASP A 92 -8.35 -8.96 -7.91
C ASP A 92 -8.32 -10.47 -8.19
N SER A 93 -8.53 -10.85 -9.46
CA SER A 93 -8.30 -12.22 -9.89
C SER A 93 -6.87 -12.67 -9.57
N PRO A 94 -6.71 -13.98 -9.30
CA PRO A 94 -5.42 -14.64 -9.13
C PRO A 94 -4.33 -14.21 -10.12
N ALA A 95 -4.69 -14.18 -11.41
CA ALA A 95 -3.78 -13.90 -12.52
C ALA A 95 -3.35 -12.42 -12.54
N SER A 96 -4.25 -11.50 -12.18
CA SER A 96 -3.95 -10.08 -12.15
C SER A 96 -3.10 -9.69 -10.93
N LYS A 97 -3.33 -10.32 -9.76
CA LYS A 97 -2.46 -10.19 -8.58
C LYS A 97 -1.05 -10.72 -8.84
N ARG A 98 -0.95 -11.88 -9.51
CA ARG A 98 0.30 -12.47 -10.03
C ARG A 98 1.10 -11.48 -10.87
N ALA A 99 0.49 -11.04 -11.97
CA ALA A 99 1.13 -10.17 -12.95
C ALA A 99 1.61 -8.85 -12.31
N ARG A 100 0.87 -8.32 -11.33
CA ARG A 100 1.23 -7.09 -10.62
C ARG A 100 2.44 -7.29 -9.72
N THR A 101 2.44 -8.35 -8.91
CA THR A 101 3.56 -8.69 -8.03
C THR A 101 4.84 -8.90 -8.84
N GLU A 102 4.75 -9.63 -9.95
CA GLU A 102 5.89 -9.84 -10.85
C GLU A 102 6.40 -8.54 -11.49
N LYS A 103 5.50 -7.62 -11.88
CA LYS A 103 5.90 -6.30 -12.39
C LYS A 103 6.70 -5.50 -11.36
N TYR A 104 6.29 -5.51 -10.09
CA TYR A 104 7.02 -4.84 -9.02
C TYR A 104 8.39 -5.47 -8.76
N ILE A 105 8.47 -6.81 -8.77
CA ILE A 105 9.73 -7.54 -8.62
C ILE A 105 10.69 -7.23 -9.78
N LYS A 106 10.18 -7.21 -11.02
CA LYS A 106 10.99 -6.92 -12.22
C LYS A 106 11.49 -5.48 -12.29
N LYS A 107 10.72 -4.49 -11.81
CA LYS A 107 11.12 -3.06 -11.77
C LYS A 107 12.23 -2.73 -10.76
N GLN A 108 12.55 -3.66 -9.87
CA GLN A 108 13.58 -3.51 -8.83
C GLN A 108 14.92 -4.19 -9.20
N LYS A 109 14.96 -5.00 -10.27
CA LYS A 109 16.21 -5.47 -10.90
C LYS A 109 16.67 -4.46 -11.95
#